data_AF-A0A326QHP1-F1
#
_entry.id   AF-A0A326QHP1-F1
#
_cell.length_a   1.000
_cell.length_b   1.000
_cell.length_c   1.000
_cell.angle_alpha   90.00
_cell.angle_beta   90.00
_cell.angle_gamma   90.00
#
_symmetry.space_group_name_H-M   'P 1'
#
loop_
_entity.id
_entity.type
_entity.pdbx_description
1 polymer ?
#
loop_
_entity_poly.entity_id
_entity_poly.type
_entity_poly.pdbx_seq_one_letter_code
_entity_poly.pdbx_strand_id
1 'polypeptide(L)'
;MALLAAAPLGGSFPSVVRAAEPGDDFGRLRKAPDTCRANLAEAPAVACTSIQLEQRARGSLSIRFFLPEAEAVSHQLTFAGVLTPGSQPLQCRQGRCRLQGPIETEIGSISESGFDGRGLATSLPKAWPVRGRCKVEQLQLSCEGTSFSGERWQAQASF
;
A
#
# COMPACT_ATOMS: atom_id res chain seq x y z
N MET A 1 -56.36 31.79 -41.10
CA MET A 1 -55.25 31.09 -41.79
C MET A 1 -54.06 32.03 -41.87
N ALA A 2 -53.07 31.86 -41.00
CA ALA A 2 -51.66 32.27 -41.16
C ALA A 2 -50.90 31.81 -39.91
N LEU A 3 -50.12 30.74 -40.06
CA LEU A 3 -49.12 30.27 -39.10
C LEU A 3 -47.89 31.19 -39.12
N LEU A 4 -47.10 31.16 -38.03
CA LEU A 4 -45.63 31.32 -37.89
C LEU A 4 -45.34 31.93 -36.50
N ALA A 5 -44.35 31.54 -35.69
CA ALA A 5 -43.32 30.52 -35.75
C ALA A 5 -42.84 30.29 -34.29
N ALA A 6 -42.68 29.05 -33.86
CA ALA A 6 -42.06 28.72 -32.57
C ALA A 6 -40.57 28.40 -32.80
N ALA A 7 -39.68 29.17 -32.19
CA ALA A 7 -38.25 28.91 -32.19
C ALA A 7 -37.91 27.79 -31.18
N PRO A 8 -37.15 26.74 -31.57
CA PRO A 8 -36.68 25.77 -30.60
C PRO A 8 -35.46 26.33 -29.85
N LEU A 9 -35.56 26.29 -28.52
CA LEU A 9 -34.47 26.54 -27.58
C LEU A 9 -33.33 25.56 -27.86
N GLY A 10 -32.13 26.10 -28.09
CA GLY A 10 -30.90 25.34 -28.24
C GLY A 10 -30.62 24.51 -26.98
N GLY A 11 -30.70 23.19 -27.12
CA GLY A 11 -30.31 22.25 -26.09
C GLY A 11 -28.79 22.25 -25.91
N SER A 12 -28.33 22.79 -24.80
CA SER A 12 -26.97 22.62 -24.30
C SER A 12 -26.71 21.14 -24.09
N PHE A 13 -25.79 20.57 -24.87
CA PHE A 13 -25.34 19.20 -24.69
C PHE A 13 -24.72 19.04 -23.30
N PRO A 14 -25.17 18.07 -22.47
CA PRO A 14 -24.50 17.80 -21.22
C PRO A 14 -23.09 17.29 -21.52
N SER A 15 -22.10 17.92 -20.89
CA SER A 15 -20.72 17.41 -20.84
C SER A 15 -20.76 15.95 -20.43
N VAL A 16 -20.30 15.06 -21.31
CA VAL A 16 -20.07 13.66 -20.98
C VAL A 16 -18.99 13.64 -19.91
N VAL A 17 -19.39 13.56 -18.65
CA VAL A 17 -18.50 13.20 -17.56
C VAL A 17 -18.06 11.78 -17.86
N ARG A 18 -16.84 11.62 -18.39
CA ARG A 18 -16.24 10.31 -18.60
C ARG A 18 -16.09 9.69 -17.21
N ALA A 19 -16.96 8.73 -16.91
CA ALA A 19 -16.83 7.92 -15.72
C ALA A 19 -15.43 7.27 -15.74
N ALA A 20 -14.66 7.47 -14.67
CA ALA A 20 -13.47 6.67 -14.45
C ALA A 20 -13.90 5.20 -14.50
N GLU A 21 -13.26 4.40 -15.35
CA GLU A 21 -13.64 2.98 -15.46
C GLU A 21 -13.42 2.30 -14.11
N PRO A 22 -14.40 1.53 -13.60
CA PRO A 22 -14.25 0.88 -12.31
C PRO A 22 -13.27 -0.30 -12.45
N GLY A 23 -12.05 -0.19 -11.91
CA GLY A 23 -11.20 -1.37 -11.72
C GLY A 23 -9.67 -1.24 -11.61
N ASP A 24 -9.04 -0.07 -11.73
CA ASP A 24 -7.59 -0.02 -11.97
C ASP A 24 -6.70 0.33 -10.74
N ASP A 25 -7.28 0.69 -9.59
CA ASP A 25 -6.50 1.13 -8.40
C ASP A 25 -6.41 0.07 -7.30
N PHE A 26 -7.00 -1.12 -7.51
CA PHE A 26 -7.03 -2.18 -6.50
C PHE A 26 -6.16 -3.35 -6.92
N GLY A 27 -5.38 -3.87 -5.99
CA GLY A 27 -4.64 -5.10 -6.22
C GLY A 27 -3.41 -5.24 -5.37
N ARG A 28 -2.54 -6.13 -5.83
CA ARG A 28 -1.38 -6.61 -5.10
C ARG A 28 -0.17 -6.70 -6.02
N LEU A 29 0.92 -6.13 -5.57
CA LEU A 29 2.23 -6.24 -6.20
C LEU A 29 3.18 -6.90 -5.21
N ARG A 30 3.74 -8.06 -5.56
CA ARG A 30 4.83 -8.69 -4.80
C ARG A 30 6.12 -8.60 -5.62
N LYS A 31 7.21 -8.17 -4.99
CA LYS A 31 8.55 -8.09 -5.60
C LYS A 31 9.59 -8.72 -4.69
N ALA A 32 10.62 -9.28 -5.31
CA ALA A 32 11.89 -9.54 -4.65
C ALA A 32 12.78 -8.30 -4.86
N PRO A 33 13.12 -7.56 -3.79
CA PRO A 33 14.03 -6.41 -3.88
C PRO A 33 15.50 -6.85 -3.96
N ASP A 34 16.37 -6.00 -4.50
CA ASP A 34 17.82 -6.21 -4.52
C ASP A 34 18.43 -6.12 -3.12
N THR A 35 17.93 -5.16 -2.33
CA THR A 35 18.28 -5.02 -0.91
C THR A 35 17.02 -4.85 -0.10
N CYS A 36 16.99 -5.42 1.11
CA CYS A 36 15.82 -5.36 1.99
C CYS A 36 16.25 -5.54 3.43
N ARG A 37 15.89 -4.61 4.31
CA ARG A 37 16.07 -4.75 5.76
C ARG A 37 14.86 -4.25 6.51
N ALA A 38 14.49 -4.93 7.58
CA ALA A 38 13.40 -4.52 8.47
C ALA A 38 13.65 -5.03 9.89
N ASN A 39 13.14 -4.31 10.89
CA ASN A 39 13.11 -4.75 12.29
C ASN A 39 11.69 -5.05 12.79
N LEU A 40 11.61 -5.95 13.78
CA LEU A 40 10.41 -6.25 14.54
C LEU A 40 10.50 -5.53 15.89
N ALA A 41 9.72 -4.46 16.06
CA ALA A 41 9.84 -3.52 17.17
C ALA A 41 11.31 -3.17 17.44
N GLU A 42 11.78 -3.18 18.68
CA GLU A 42 13.17 -2.80 18.99
C GLU A 42 14.23 -3.87 18.66
N ALA A 43 13.87 -4.97 17.99
CA ALA A 43 14.84 -5.97 17.57
C ALA A 43 15.82 -5.41 16.49
N PRO A 44 17.02 -6.00 16.34
CA PRO A 44 17.92 -5.65 15.25
C PRO A 44 17.30 -5.87 13.87
N ALA A 45 17.64 -5.02 12.91
CA ALA A 45 17.14 -5.14 11.54
C ALA A 45 17.77 -6.35 10.82
N VAL A 46 16.91 -7.22 10.31
CA VAL A 46 17.28 -8.42 9.54
C VAL A 46 16.97 -8.23 8.06
N ALA A 47 17.56 -9.07 7.21
CA ALA A 47 17.22 -9.10 5.79
C ALA A 47 15.77 -9.56 5.58
N CYS A 48 15.13 -9.11 4.51
CA CYS A 48 13.81 -9.61 4.10
C CYS A 48 13.87 -10.22 2.69
N THR A 49 13.00 -11.19 2.43
CA THR A 49 13.02 -12.02 1.20
C THR A 49 12.11 -11.48 0.11
N SER A 50 11.05 -10.77 0.48
CA SER A 50 10.13 -10.16 -0.47
C SER A 50 9.34 -9.04 0.18
N ILE A 51 8.75 -8.21 -0.67
CA ILE A 51 7.85 -7.13 -0.27
C ILE A 51 6.55 -7.28 -1.04
N GLN A 52 5.43 -7.03 -0.37
CA GLN A 52 4.11 -6.96 -0.99
C GLN A 52 3.48 -5.61 -0.69
N LEU A 53 3.10 -4.89 -1.74
CA LEU A 53 2.22 -3.74 -1.67
C LEU A 53 0.81 -4.18 -2.04
N GLU A 54 -0.16 -3.79 -1.23
CA GLU A 54 -1.56 -4.18 -1.41
C GLU A 54 -2.49 -3.00 -1.16
N GLN A 55 -3.34 -2.70 -2.14
CA GLN A 55 -4.38 -1.67 -2.06
C GLN A 55 -5.74 -2.34 -2.16
N ARG A 56 -6.48 -2.36 -1.05
CA ARG A 56 -7.82 -2.97 -0.95
C ARG A 56 -8.95 -1.94 -0.96
N ALA A 57 -8.68 -0.71 -0.54
CA ALA A 57 -9.62 0.40 -0.53
C ALA A 57 -8.95 1.64 -1.15
N ARG A 58 -9.75 2.53 -1.75
CA ARG A 58 -9.25 3.79 -2.31
C ARG A 58 -8.58 4.60 -1.20
N GLY A 59 -7.41 5.14 -1.48
CA GLY A 59 -6.66 5.94 -0.51
C GLY A 59 -5.98 5.13 0.61
N SER A 60 -6.02 3.79 0.57
CA SER A 60 -5.34 2.93 1.55
C SER A 60 -4.19 2.14 0.92
N LEU A 61 -3.13 1.92 1.68
CA LEU A 61 -2.02 1.07 1.25
C LEU A 61 -1.53 0.25 2.44
N SER A 62 -1.29 -1.04 2.18
CA SER A 62 -0.58 -1.93 3.08
C SER A 62 0.74 -2.36 2.43
N ILE A 63 1.83 -2.22 3.16
CA ILE A 63 3.18 -2.59 2.74
C ILE A 63 3.67 -3.68 3.69
N ARG A 64 3.92 -4.87 3.16
CA ARG A 64 4.32 -6.04 3.92
C ARG A 64 5.71 -6.50 3.56
N PHE A 65 6.56 -6.63 4.55
CA PHE A 65 7.88 -7.22 4.46
C PHE A 65 7.81 -8.67 4.96
N PHE A 66 8.40 -9.58 4.19
CA PHE A 66 8.50 -10.99 4.57
C PHE A 66 9.94 -11.24 5.04
N LEU A 67 10.08 -11.48 6.34
CA LEU A 67 11.35 -11.76 6.97
C LEU A 67 11.58 -13.28 6.91
N PRO A 68 12.84 -13.74 6.74
CA PRO A 68 13.17 -15.15 6.68
C PRO A 68 12.81 -15.86 7.98
N GLU A 69 12.82 -17.18 7.92
CA GLU A 69 12.58 -18.06 9.05
C GLU A 69 13.73 -17.91 10.07
N ALA A 70 13.42 -17.33 11.23
CA ALA A 70 14.29 -17.37 12.40
C ALA A 70 13.72 -18.43 13.35
N GLU A 71 14.54 -19.38 13.79
CA GLU A 71 14.13 -20.40 14.77
C GLU A 71 12.84 -21.16 14.39
N ALA A 72 12.71 -21.56 13.12
CA ALA A 72 11.53 -22.22 12.55
C ALA A 72 10.25 -21.35 12.46
N VAL A 73 10.38 -20.03 12.60
CA VAL A 73 9.28 -19.05 12.45
C VAL A 73 9.65 -17.98 11.43
N SER A 74 8.87 -17.90 10.35
CA SER A 74 8.93 -16.78 9.42
C SER A 74 8.06 -15.63 9.92
N HIS A 75 8.52 -14.39 9.73
CA HIS A 75 7.82 -13.21 10.20
C HIS A 75 7.29 -12.35 9.06
N GLN A 76 6.13 -11.74 9.28
CA GLN A 76 5.58 -10.70 8.42
C GLN A 76 5.45 -9.42 9.22
N LEU A 77 6.07 -8.35 8.72
CA LEU A 77 5.91 -6.99 9.22
C LEU A 77 5.05 -6.22 8.24
N THR A 78 3.92 -5.68 8.68
CA THR A 78 2.99 -4.92 7.84
C THR A 78 2.86 -3.49 8.34
N PHE A 79 3.10 -2.53 7.45
CA PHE A 79 2.76 -1.12 7.63
C PHE A 79 1.45 -0.85 6.91
N ALA A 80 0.45 -0.33 7.60
CA ALA A 80 -0.85 0.00 7.03
C ALA A 80 -1.19 1.47 7.25
N GLY A 81 -1.60 2.14 6.18
CA GLY A 81 -1.79 3.58 6.20
C GLY A 81 -2.68 4.12 5.10
N VAL A 82 -2.78 5.44 5.11
CA VAL A 82 -3.52 6.22 4.12
C VAL A 82 -2.56 6.93 3.19
N LEU A 83 -2.89 6.94 1.91
CA LEU A 83 -2.12 7.64 0.89
C LEU A 83 -2.27 9.15 1.08
N THR A 84 -1.16 9.87 0.93
CA THR A 84 -1.23 11.32 0.86
C THR A 84 -1.98 11.76 -0.41
N PRO A 85 -2.69 12.91 -0.39
CA PRO A 85 -3.39 13.41 -1.57
C PRO A 85 -2.45 13.50 -2.78
N GLY A 86 -2.88 12.92 -3.91
CA GLY A 86 -2.09 12.88 -5.15
C GLY A 86 -1.20 11.64 -5.33
N SER A 87 -1.04 10.80 -4.29
CA SER A 87 -0.31 9.52 -4.42
C SER A 87 -1.19 8.45 -5.10
N GLN A 88 -0.69 7.83 -6.17
CA GLN A 88 -1.30 6.69 -6.86
C GLN A 88 -0.31 5.51 -6.90
N PRO A 89 -0.26 4.68 -5.84
CA PRO A 89 0.87 3.77 -5.64
C PRO A 89 0.85 2.57 -6.57
N LEU A 90 -0.33 2.07 -6.91
CA LEU A 90 -0.50 0.91 -7.76
C LEU A 90 -1.40 1.27 -8.91
N GLN A 91 -0.88 1.08 -10.12
CA GLN A 91 -1.70 1.04 -11.32
C GLN A 91 -1.84 -0.42 -11.73
N CYS A 92 -3.06 -0.93 -11.64
CA CYS A 92 -3.40 -2.30 -11.97
C CYS A 92 -4.13 -2.33 -13.31
N ARG A 93 -3.71 -3.22 -14.21
CA ARG A 93 -4.38 -3.47 -15.49
C ARG A 93 -4.47 -4.98 -15.70
N GLN A 94 -5.69 -5.50 -15.88
CA GLN A 94 -5.93 -6.94 -16.09
C GLN A 94 -5.29 -7.82 -14.99
N GLY A 95 -5.42 -7.40 -13.73
CA GLY A 95 -4.86 -8.12 -12.57
C GLY A 95 -3.34 -8.00 -12.39
N ARG A 96 -2.65 -7.24 -13.25
CA ARG A 96 -1.22 -6.95 -13.10
C ARG A 96 -1.03 -5.55 -12.57
N CYS A 97 -0.49 -5.45 -11.36
CA CYS A 97 -0.18 -4.17 -10.73
C CYS A 97 1.27 -3.78 -10.96
N ARG A 98 1.50 -2.50 -11.24
CA ARG A 98 2.82 -1.88 -11.25
C ARG A 98 2.87 -0.74 -10.24
N LEU A 99 4.04 -0.56 -9.64
CA LEU A 99 4.32 0.56 -8.76
C LEU A 99 4.38 1.84 -9.61
N GLN A 100 3.69 2.91 -9.19
CA GLN A 100 3.74 4.20 -9.86
C GLN A 100 4.00 5.35 -8.89
N GLY A 101 4.75 6.33 -9.40
CA GLY A 101 5.02 7.60 -8.76
C GLY A 101 6.13 7.56 -7.71
N PRO A 102 6.52 8.73 -7.18
CA PRO A 102 6.78 8.80 -5.77
C PRO A 102 5.49 8.45 -5.00
N ILE A 103 5.60 7.65 -3.95
CA ILE A 103 4.48 7.26 -3.09
C ILE A 103 4.78 7.80 -1.72
N GLU A 104 3.80 8.45 -1.09
CA GLU A 104 3.87 8.79 0.32
C GLU A 104 2.60 8.31 1.03
N THR A 105 2.80 7.65 2.16
CA THR A 105 1.72 7.04 2.95
C THR A 105 1.92 7.40 4.41
N GLU A 106 0.89 7.93 5.06
CA GLU A 106 0.87 8.11 6.51
C GLU A 106 0.45 6.79 7.16
N ILE A 107 1.34 6.23 7.98
CA ILE A 107 1.13 4.94 8.64
C ILE A 107 0.45 5.17 9.98
N GLY A 108 -0.72 4.55 10.13
CA GLY A 108 -1.51 4.58 11.36
C GLY A 108 -1.48 3.27 12.14
N SER A 109 -1.05 2.17 11.50
CA SER A 109 -0.95 0.87 12.15
C SER A 109 0.24 0.07 11.64
N ILE A 110 0.92 -0.61 12.55
CA ILE A 110 1.93 -1.62 12.24
C ILE A 110 1.51 -2.94 12.88
N SER A 111 1.71 -4.05 12.18
CA SER A 111 1.47 -5.38 12.71
C SER A 111 2.57 -6.37 12.40
N GLU A 112 2.74 -7.32 13.31
CA GLU A 112 3.70 -8.41 13.25
C GLU A 112 2.97 -9.75 13.38
N SER A 113 3.29 -10.68 12.48
CA SER A 113 2.74 -12.04 12.48
C SER A 113 3.87 -13.05 12.31
N GLY A 114 3.81 -14.16 13.05
CA GLY A 114 4.72 -15.29 12.91
C GLY A 114 4.02 -16.49 12.26
N PHE A 115 4.74 -17.23 11.41
CA PHE A 115 4.25 -18.43 10.73
C PHE A 115 5.28 -19.56 10.76
N ASP A 116 4.83 -20.81 10.94
CA ASP A 116 5.68 -21.99 10.86
C ASP A 116 6.05 -22.34 9.41
N GLY A 117 6.90 -23.35 9.21
CA GLY A 117 7.29 -23.83 7.87
C GLY A 117 6.14 -24.37 7.00
N ARG A 118 4.93 -24.54 7.56
CA ARG A 118 3.71 -24.90 6.82
C ARG A 118 2.85 -23.68 6.47
N GLY A 119 3.28 -22.48 6.87
CA GLY A 119 2.54 -21.23 6.69
C GLY A 119 1.39 -21.05 7.69
N LEU A 120 1.37 -21.82 8.79
CA LEU A 120 0.37 -21.67 9.84
C LEU A 120 0.82 -20.63 10.85
N ALA A 121 -0.10 -19.77 11.28
CA ALA A 121 0.19 -18.76 12.28
C ALA A 121 0.65 -19.43 13.58
N THR A 122 1.80 -19.02 14.12
CA THR A 122 2.34 -19.56 15.37
C THR A 122 1.78 -18.86 16.59
N SER A 123 1.27 -17.64 16.42
CA SER A 123 0.61 -16.85 17.46
C SER A 123 -0.38 -15.85 16.84
N LEU A 124 -1.18 -15.21 17.69
CA LEU A 124 -2.03 -14.11 17.24
C LEU A 124 -1.17 -12.95 16.74
N PRO A 125 -1.55 -12.28 15.63
CA PRO A 125 -0.88 -11.08 15.19
C PRO A 125 -0.84 -10.01 16.28
N LYS A 126 0.32 -9.41 16.48
CA LYS A 126 0.45 -8.21 17.31
C LYS A 126 0.27 -7.00 16.42
N ALA A 127 -0.43 -5.99 16.90
CA ALA A 127 -0.64 -4.76 16.16
C ALA A 127 -0.60 -3.56 17.09
N TRP A 128 -0.03 -2.46 16.60
CA TRP A 128 0.11 -1.23 17.34
C TRP A 128 -0.47 -0.08 16.53
N PRO A 129 -1.22 0.83 17.17
CA PRO A 129 -1.44 2.16 16.61
C PRO A 129 -0.13 2.92 16.64
N VAL A 130 0.24 3.53 15.51
CA VAL A 130 1.51 4.24 15.37
C VAL A 130 1.31 5.59 14.71
N ARG A 131 2.31 6.47 14.85
CA ARG A 131 2.54 7.55 13.89
C ARG A 131 3.75 7.15 13.06
N GLY A 132 3.59 7.14 11.75
CA GLY A 132 4.66 6.74 10.86
C GLY A 132 4.45 7.19 9.43
N ARG A 133 5.40 6.83 8.58
CA ARG A 133 5.38 7.18 7.16
C ARG A 133 6.07 6.10 6.34
N CYS A 134 5.54 5.86 5.15
CA CYS A 134 6.27 5.16 4.11
C CYS A 134 6.44 6.07 2.90
N LYS A 135 7.61 5.99 2.27
CA LYS A 135 7.95 6.66 1.02
C LYS A 135 8.47 5.65 0.02
N VAL A 136 8.02 5.75 -1.22
CA VAL A 136 8.69 5.14 -2.36
C VAL A 136 9.18 6.26 -3.26
N GLU A 137 10.47 6.33 -3.52
CA GLU A 137 11.06 7.31 -4.45
C GLU A 137 12.32 6.70 -5.07
N GLN A 138 12.55 6.93 -6.37
CA GLN A 138 13.77 6.46 -7.06
C GLN A 138 14.07 4.96 -6.85
N LEU A 139 13.04 4.10 -6.93
CA LEU A 139 13.15 2.65 -6.69
C LEU A 139 13.58 2.26 -5.26
N GLN A 140 13.51 3.19 -4.31
CA GLN A 140 13.75 2.94 -2.90
C GLN A 140 12.45 3.07 -2.12
N LEU A 141 12.15 2.06 -1.30
CA LEU A 141 11.09 2.07 -0.31
C LEU A 141 11.71 2.30 1.07
N SER A 142 11.20 3.28 1.82
CA SER A 142 11.57 3.53 3.21
C SER A 142 10.30 3.70 4.04
N CYS A 143 10.21 2.96 5.14
CA CYS A 143 9.11 2.97 6.07
C CYS A 143 9.64 3.15 7.49
N GLU A 144 8.94 3.97 8.27
CA GLU A 144 9.19 4.14 9.68
C GLU A 144 7.89 4.33 10.46
N GLY A 145 7.89 3.94 11.73
CA GLY A 145 6.76 4.19 12.62
C GLY A 145 7.17 4.09 14.07
N THR A 146 6.47 4.83 14.92
CA THR A 146 6.65 4.77 16.38
C THR A 146 5.27 4.65 17.04
N SER A 147 5.15 3.72 17.99
CA SER A 147 3.93 3.55 18.79
C SER A 147 3.82 4.66 19.85
N PHE A 148 2.71 4.67 20.58
CA PHE A 148 2.58 5.55 21.75
C PHE A 148 3.46 5.11 22.94
N SER A 149 3.73 3.82 23.07
CA SER A 149 4.59 3.22 24.12
C SER A 149 6.09 3.31 23.82
N GLY A 150 6.46 3.79 22.63
CA GLY A 150 7.84 4.10 22.26
C GLY A 150 8.52 3.07 21.36
N GLU A 151 7.91 1.91 21.11
CA GLU A 151 8.43 0.93 20.14
C GLU A 151 8.56 1.55 18.75
N ARG A 152 9.63 1.17 18.05
CA ARG A 152 9.99 1.73 16.74
C ARG A 152 10.13 0.64 15.70
N TRP A 153 9.70 0.94 14.48
CA TRP A 153 9.88 0.09 13.32
C TRP A 153 10.52 0.90 12.20
N GLN A 154 11.42 0.24 11.48
CA GLN A 154 12.08 0.74 10.28
C GLN A 154 12.11 -0.38 9.26
N ALA A 155 11.87 -0.05 8.00
CA ALA A 155 12.02 -1.00 6.92
C ALA A 155 12.45 -0.27 5.65
N GLN A 156 13.41 -0.82 4.94
CA GLN A 156 14.04 -0.21 3.78
C GLN A 156 14.26 -1.27 2.71
N ALA A 157 14.07 -0.89 1.44
CA ALA A 157 14.37 -1.75 0.31
C ALA A 157 14.66 -0.98 -0.98
N SER A 158 15.42 -1.61 -1.87
CA SER A 158 15.71 -1.11 -3.22
C SER A 158 15.34 -2.14 -4.30
N PHE A 159 14.94 -1.66 -5.49
CA PHE A 159 14.50 -2.48 -6.63
C PHE A 159 15.24 -2.16 -7.92
#